data_AF-A0A7J6LQC3-F1
#
_entry.id   AF-A0A7J6LQC3-F1
#
_cell.length_a   1.000
_cell.length_b   1.000
_cell.length_c   1.000
_cell.angle_alpha   90.00
_cell.angle_beta   90.00
_cell.angle_gamma   90.00
#
_symmetry.space_group_name_H-M   'P 1'
#
loop_
_entity.id
_entity.type
_entity.pdbx_description
1 polymer ?
#
loop_
_entity_poly.entity_id
_entity_poly.type
_entity_poly.pdbx_seq_one_letter_code
_entity_poly.pdbx_strand_id
1 'polypeptide(L)'
;MPGFESAENLASDLDGCMRQYAAVTLTLLSARERIVKDLRFSKSCPNFVRRRKSYRKYEFHNCYGRFYIAVINGRIPFKKVLEKLQSEVREKHLECSTLDACAGVSDLQDFAEKCGIQPVTKETVDVDAVVGRIEEEPVDDPSNIKFVHDSDPEYLSLEMTKERYQEMITSAETFLKTRLNVEDSDILPRATKLFKLCVVCYIMASSPLYWGFGPKVYQFVGSQLNAQLEGYASPFNHTLNRYCSPFSLDMVFGSLGTVYGAPVIEEVRKVLPTLEADQPLTLVLNPPYLESELMNCAHRVAELVDLDARIRVLCIVPQWDDAPGIKALRGRDEAGKLKGVLAEDRLLGKYEHYYWDYQKWRPINAKFGSRLLLYSKDGRLRDDERERIEELVALMKKTPEEEASANERPLKSVRLTPRAT
;
A
#
# COMPACT_ATOMS: atom_id res chain seq x y z
N MET A 1 7.10 17.22 1.75
CA MET A 1 8.40 16.50 1.86
C MET A 1 9.09 16.56 0.51
N PRO A 2 10.42 16.73 0.45
CA PRO A 2 11.15 16.69 -0.81
C PRO A 2 10.96 15.31 -1.46
N GLY A 3 10.42 15.30 -2.68
CA GLY A 3 10.27 14.08 -3.46
C GLY A 3 11.64 13.60 -3.89
N PHE A 4 12.11 12.49 -3.34
CA PHE A 4 13.22 11.76 -3.92
C PHE A 4 12.69 11.04 -5.15
N GLU A 5 12.82 11.69 -6.31
CA GLU A 5 12.23 11.23 -7.57
C GLU A 5 13.07 10.15 -8.27
N SER A 6 14.29 9.88 -7.81
CA SER A 6 15.18 8.86 -8.42
C SER A 6 15.96 8.04 -7.39
N ALA A 7 16.32 6.82 -7.79
CA ALA A 7 17.21 5.94 -7.01
C ALA A 7 18.63 6.53 -6.85
N GLU A 8 19.06 7.39 -7.77
CA GLU A 8 20.34 8.10 -7.70
C GLU A 8 20.33 9.13 -6.57
N ASN A 9 19.23 9.87 -6.41
CA ASN A 9 19.07 10.80 -5.31
C ASN A 9 19.04 10.06 -3.97
N LEU A 10 18.36 8.91 -3.91
CA LEU A 10 18.36 8.07 -2.71
C LEU A 10 19.76 7.52 -2.39
N ALA A 11 20.53 7.12 -3.41
CA ALA A 11 21.91 6.68 -3.22
C ALA A 11 22.82 7.83 -2.76
N SER A 12 22.58 9.06 -3.22
CA SER A 12 23.41 10.20 -2.82
C SER A 12 23.25 10.60 -1.33
N ASP A 13 22.12 10.30 -0.71
CA ASP A 13 21.82 10.67 0.69
C ASP A 13 20.89 9.65 1.39
N LEU A 14 21.30 8.38 1.40
CA LEU A 14 20.49 7.33 2.05
C LEU A 14 20.33 7.60 3.55
N ASP A 15 21.40 7.99 4.23
CA ASP A 15 21.39 8.26 5.68
C ASP A 15 20.48 9.46 6.03
N GLY A 16 20.49 10.53 5.23
CA GLY A 16 19.55 11.64 5.36
C GLY A 16 18.11 11.23 5.11
N CYS A 17 17.86 10.36 4.12
CA CYS A 17 16.54 9.79 3.87
C CYS A 17 16.05 8.95 5.07
N MET A 18 16.88 8.06 5.59
CA MET A 18 16.55 7.24 6.76
C MET A 18 16.22 8.12 7.97
N ARG A 19 17.03 9.14 8.24
CA ARG A 19 16.77 10.11 9.32
C ARG A 19 15.46 10.87 9.10
N GLN A 20 15.17 11.32 7.88
CA GLN A 20 13.92 12.01 7.58
C GLN A 20 12.70 11.12 7.86
N TYR A 21 12.72 9.86 7.39
CA TYR A 21 11.63 8.91 7.65
C TYR A 21 11.52 8.54 9.13
N ALA A 22 12.64 8.32 9.81
CA ALA A 22 12.66 8.03 11.24
C ALA A 22 12.07 9.19 12.06
N ALA A 23 12.44 10.44 11.76
CA ALA A 23 11.96 11.62 12.46
C ALA A 23 10.44 11.81 12.32
N VAL A 24 9.93 11.72 11.09
CA VAL A 24 8.49 11.85 10.83
C VAL A 24 7.71 10.70 11.46
N THR A 25 8.19 9.47 11.30
CA THR A 25 7.52 8.28 11.86
C THR A 25 7.51 8.30 13.38
N LEU A 26 8.62 8.66 14.03
CA LEU A 26 8.68 8.76 15.50
C LEU A 26 7.75 9.86 16.03
N THR A 27 7.70 11.01 15.36
CA THR A 27 6.80 12.12 15.73
C THR A 27 5.33 11.67 15.63
N LEU A 28 4.95 11.07 14.50
CA LEU A 28 3.57 10.61 14.27
C LEU A 28 3.19 9.43 15.17
N LEU A 29 4.11 8.53 15.48
CA LEU A 29 3.90 7.43 16.41
C LEU A 29 3.70 7.97 17.85
N SER A 30 4.51 8.92 18.29
CA SER A 30 4.38 9.52 19.62
C SER A 30 3.05 10.27 19.77
N ALA A 31 2.63 10.99 18.72
CA ALA A 31 1.33 11.66 18.68
C ALA A 31 0.17 10.65 18.75
N ARG A 32 0.28 9.55 17.98
CA ARG A 32 -0.69 8.44 18.02
C ARG A 32 -0.84 7.90 19.44
N GLU A 33 0.27 7.59 20.12
CA GLU A 33 0.25 7.06 21.49
C GLU A 33 -0.46 8.00 22.47
N ARG A 34 -0.26 9.32 22.32
CA ARG A 34 -0.97 10.31 23.12
C ARG A 34 -2.47 10.33 22.81
N ILE A 35 -2.83 10.39 21.53
CA ILE A 35 -4.23 10.45 21.08
C ILE A 35 -5.00 9.21 21.53
N VAL A 36 -4.42 8.01 21.40
CA VAL A 36 -5.03 6.74 21.83
C VAL A 36 -5.31 6.73 23.34
N LYS A 37 -4.41 7.30 24.16
CA LYS A 37 -4.62 7.42 25.62
C LYS A 37 -5.80 8.31 25.98
N ASP A 38 -6.10 9.31 25.15
CA ASP A 38 -7.18 10.28 25.36
C ASP A 38 -8.49 9.92 24.63
N LEU A 39 -8.50 8.85 23.85
CA LEU A 39 -9.65 8.44 23.03
C LEU A 39 -10.83 7.94 23.89
N ARG A 40 -11.99 8.56 23.71
CA ARG A 40 -13.25 8.21 24.38
C ARG A 40 -14.35 7.96 23.35
N PHE A 41 -15.42 7.28 23.74
CA PHE A 41 -16.64 7.26 22.93
C PHE A 41 -17.48 8.49 23.27
N SER A 42 -18.16 9.03 22.27
CA SER A 42 -19.16 10.06 22.51
C SER A 42 -20.31 9.51 23.34
N LYS A 43 -20.73 10.30 24.35
CA LYS A 43 -21.93 10.04 25.16
C LYS A 43 -23.21 9.98 24.32
N SER A 44 -23.19 10.56 23.12
CA SER A 44 -24.31 10.62 22.18
C SER A 44 -24.54 9.33 21.37
N CYS A 45 -23.65 8.32 21.46
CA CYS A 45 -23.73 7.11 20.64
C CYS A 45 -24.86 6.17 21.14
N PRO A 46 -25.96 5.97 20.39
CA PRO A 46 -27.15 5.24 20.89
C PRO A 46 -26.91 3.75 21.18
N ASN A 47 -25.83 3.16 20.63
CA ASN A 47 -25.48 1.75 20.74
C ASN A 47 -24.30 1.48 21.70
N PHE A 48 -24.09 2.37 22.67
CA PHE A 48 -22.95 2.39 23.60
C PHE A 48 -22.71 1.06 24.35
N VAL A 49 -23.77 0.29 24.61
CA VAL A 49 -23.75 -0.81 25.58
C VAL A 49 -23.02 -2.08 25.11
N ARG A 50 -22.62 -2.20 23.83
CA ARG A 50 -21.97 -3.44 23.31
C ARG A 50 -20.64 -3.29 22.59
N ARG A 51 -20.13 -2.07 22.34
CA ARG A 51 -18.88 -1.90 21.58
C ARG A 51 -17.66 -1.93 22.51
N ARG A 52 -16.92 -3.03 22.47
CA ARG A 52 -15.72 -3.31 23.28
C ARG A 52 -14.62 -2.26 23.04
N LYS A 53 -13.74 -2.04 24.02
CA LYS A 53 -12.54 -1.18 23.96
C LYS A 53 -11.70 -1.42 22.69
N SER A 54 -11.62 -2.67 22.21
CA SER A 54 -10.93 -3.07 20.98
C SER A 54 -11.50 -2.42 19.72
N TYR A 55 -12.83 -2.23 19.64
CA TYR A 55 -13.46 -1.60 18.48
C TYR A 55 -13.06 -0.13 18.31
N ARG A 56 -12.87 0.61 19.41
CA ARG A 56 -12.40 2.01 19.35
C ARG A 56 -11.01 2.12 18.78
N LYS A 57 -10.08 1.34 19.34
CA LYS A 57 -8.68 1.31 18.90
C LYS A 57 -8.63 0.97 17.42
N TYR A 58 -9.32 -0.09 17.02
CA TYR A 58 -9.44 -0.52 15.63
C TYR A 58 -9.87 0.62 14.69
N GLU A 59 -11.02 1.27 14.95
CA GLU A 59 -11.50 2.35 14.07
C GLU A 59 -10.56 3.56 14.05
N PHE A 60 -9.96 3.91 15.19
CA PHE A 60 -8.97 4.97 15.26
C PHE A 60 -7.72 4.64 14.45
N HIS A 61 -7.15 3.44 14.60
CA HIS A 61 -5.98 3.00 13.82
C HIS A 61 -6.25 3.03 12.33
N ASN A 62 -7.48 2.72 11.89
CA ASN A 62 -7.86 2.85 10.49
C ASN A 62 -7.77 4.28 9.98
N CYS A 63 -8.35 5.22 10.73
CA CYS A 63 -8.30 6.63 10.38
C CYS A 63 -6.87 7.18 10.44
N TYR A 64 -6.11 6.76 11.46
CA TYR A 64 -4.74 7.22 11.67
C TYR A 64 -3.75 6.70 10.64
N GLY A 65 -3.87 5.44 10.18
CA GLY A 65 -3.02 4.91 9.12
C GLY A 65 -3.21 5.65 7.79
N ARG A 66 -4.46 6.02 7.47
CA ARG A 66 -4.79 6.89 6.33
C ARG A 66 -4.18 8.28 6.46
N PHE A 67 -4.29 8.90 7.63
CA PHE A 67 -3.64 10.16 7.96
C PHE A 67 -2.12 10.07 7.79
N TYR A 68 -1.49 9.04 8.35
CA TYR A 68 -0.05 8.79 8.27
C TYR A 68 0.41 8.72 6.81
N ILE A 69 -0.20 7.88 5.98
CA ILE A 69 0.18 7.76 4.56
C ILE A 69 -0.01 9.07 3.80
N ALA A 70 -1.11 9.79 4.04
CA ALA A 70 -1.34 11.07 3.37
C ALA A 70 -0.31 12.14 3.77
N VAL A 71 0.10 12.18 5.05
CA VAL A 71 1.19 13.05 5.53
C VAL A 71 2.52 12.65 4.88
N ILE A 72 2.81 11.34 4.81
CA ILE A 72 4.05 10.84 4.22
C ILE A 72 4.14 11.18 2.73
N ASN A 73 3.05 10.97 1.99
CA ASN A 73 2.99 11.26 0.56
C ASN A 73 3.13 12.76 0.25
N GLY A 74 2.77 13.64 1.20
CA GLY A 74 2.96 15.09 1.10
C GLY A 74 2.20 15.78 -0.04
N ARG A 75 1.28 15.09 -0.72
CA ARG A 75 0.50 15.62 -1.86
C ARG A 75 -0.67 16.49 -1.43
N ILE A 76 -1.18 16.25 -0.23
CA ILE A 76 -2.30 16.99 0.34
C ILE A 76 -1.73 17.87 1.44
N PRO A 77 -2.08 19.17 1.50
CA PRO A 77 -1.68 20.04 2.59
C PRO A 77 -2.02 19.42 3.94
N PHE A 78 -1.06 19.42 4.87
CA PHE A 78 -1.19 18.76 6.18
C PHE A 78 -2.48 19.13 6.91
N LYS A 79 -2.84 20.42 6.92
CA LYS A 79 -4.11 20.91 7.48
C LYS A 79 -5.33 20.13 6.98
N LYS A 80 -5.45 19.93 5.67
CA LYS A 80 -6.59 19.22 5.06
C LYS A 80 -6.62 17.75 5.47
N VAL A 81 -5.44 17.11 5.56
CA VAL A 81 -5.31 15.71 6.00
C VAL A 81 -5.72 15.57 7.47
N LEU A 82 -5.33 16.53 8.32
CA LEU A 82 -5.69 16.56 9.74
C LEU A 82 -7.18 16.83 9.95
N GLU A 83 -7.76 17.80 9.24
CA GLU A 83 -9.20 18.07 9.27
C GLU A 83 -10.01 16.83 8.85
N LYS A 84 -9.51 16.07 7.86
CA LYS A 84 -10.13 14.81 7.46
C LYS A 84 -10.05 13.75 8.56
N LEU A 85 -8.89 13.58 9.20
CA LEU A 85 -8.74 12.69 10.36
C LEU A 85 -9.75 13.05 11.47
N GLN A 86 -9.85 14.33 11.81
CA GLN A 86 -10.80 14.84 12.81
C GLN A 86 -12.26 14.51 12.45
N SER A 87 -12.65 14.74 11.19
CA SER A 87 -14.00 14.41 10.71
C SER A 87 -14.27 12.91 10.81
N GLU A 88 -13.37 12.07 10.31
CA GLU A 88 -13.55 10.61 10.34
C GLU A 88 -13.63 10.06 11.77
N VAL A 89 -12.80 10.56 12.68
CA VAL A 89 -12.85 10.18 14.11
C VAL A 89 -14.22 10.53 14.71
N ARG A 90 -14.77 11.72 14.42
CA ARG A 90 -16.11 12.14 14.89
C ARG A 90 -17.24 11.32 14.26
N GLU A 91 -17.16 11.00 12.97
CA GLU A 91 -18.11 10.12 12.27
C GLU A 91 -18.15 8.71 12.88
N LYS A 92 -17.04 8.26 13.47
CA LYS A 92 -16.96 7.00 14.23
C LYS A 92 -17.43 7.13 15.69
N HIS A 93 -18.01 8.28 16.05
CA HIS A 93 -18.45 8.62 17.40
C HIS A 93 -17.33 8.53 18.44
N LEU A 94 -16.10 8.84 18.04
CA LEU A 94 -14.95 8.94 18.91
C LEU A 94 -14.72 10.41 19.28
N GLU A 95 -14.38 10.65 20.54
CA GLU A 95 -14.02 11.96 21.09
C GLU A 95 -12.56 11.91 21.54
N CYS A 96 -11.77 12.94 21.24
CA CYS A 96 -10.38 13.03 21.68
C CYS A 96 -9.98 14.50 21.82
N SER A 97 -9.81 14.96 23.06
CA SER A 97 -9.46 16.36 23.35
C SER A 97 -8.07 16.74 22.80
N THR A 98 -7.15 15.78 22.76
CA THR A 98 -5.81 15.95 22.16
C THR A 98 -5.92 16.26 20.67
N LEU A 99 -6.75 15.50 19.95
CA LEU A 99 -6.94 15.71 18.51
C LEU A 99 -7.74 17.00 18.23
N ASP A 100 -8.72 17.33 19.07
CA ASP A 100 -9.48 18.59 18.96
C ASP A 100 -8.60 19.82 19.20
N ALA A 101 -7.62 19.74 20.12
CA ALA A 101 -6.63 20.80 20.35
C ALA A 101 -5.73 21.09 19.14
N CYS A 102 -5.66 20.15 18.18
CA CYS A 102 -4.93 20.31 16.92
C CYS A 102 -5.75 21.02 15.82
N ALA A 103 -6.96 21.50 16.11
CA ALA A 103 -7.78 22.22 15.13
C ALA A 103 -7.03 23.40 14.50
N GLY A 104 -7.02 23.46 13.16
CA GLY A 104 -6.40 24.53 12.38
C GLY A 104 -4.88 24.40 12.17
N VAL A 105 -4.22 23.43 12.79
CA VAL A 105 -2.79 23.17 12.61
C VAL A 105 -2.47 22.87 11.14
N SER A 106 -1.37 23.44 10.65
CA SER A 106 -0.97 23.39 9.23
C SER A 106 0.30 22.62 8.92
N ASP A 107 1.03 22.15 9.93
CA ASP A 107 2.27 21.40 9.75
C ASP A 107 2.50 20.40 10.90
N LEU A 108 3.52 19.55 10.69
CA LEU A 108 3.84 18.46 11.60
C LEU A 108 4.42 18.93 12.94
N GLN A 109 5.13 20.07 12.95
CA GLN A 109 5.76 20.59 14.15
C GLN A 109 4.69 21.10 15.12
N ASP A 110 3.81 21.98 14.65
CA ASP A 110 2.68 22.49 15.43
C ASP A 110 1.78 21.34 15.91
N PHE A 111 1.59 20.31 15.08
CA PHE A 111 0.82 19.12 15.46
C PHE A 111 1.45 18.37 16.61
N ALA A 112 2.78 18.17 16.57
CA ALA A 112 3.53 17.55 17.64
C ALA A 112 3.40 18.34 18.95
N GLU A 113 3.61 19.66 18.89
CA GLU A 113 3.51 20.54 20.05
C GLU A 113 2.10 20.53 20.66
N LYS A 114 1.04 20.57 19.85
CA LYS A 114 -0.36 20.46 20.31
C LYS A 114 -0.70 19.09 20.89
N CYS A 115 -0.04 18.03 20.43
CA CYS A 115 -0.11 16.72 21.05
C CYS A 115 0.72 16.62 22.34
N GLY A 116 1.46 17.67 22.73
CA GLY A 116 2.33 17.67 23.91
C GLY A 116 3.53 16.74 23.75
N ILE A 117 4.01 16.55 22.52
CA ILE A 117 5.22 15.79 22.21
C ILE A 117 6.30 16.72 21.68
N GLN A 118 7.56 16.41 21.97
CA GLN A 118 8.68 17.14 21.39
C GLN A 118 8.83 16.73 19.91
N PRO A 119 8.79 17.66 18.96
CA PRO A 119 9.01 17.35 17.55
C PRO A 119 10.44 16.81 17.35
N VAL A 120 10.55 15.73 16.59
CA VAL A 120 11.84 15.15 16.21
C VAL A 120 12.19 15.60 14.80
N THR A 121 13.43 16.04 14.59
CA THR A 121 13.93 16.47 13.27
C THR A 121 14.92 15.45 12.71
N LYS A 122 15.26 15.58 11.43
CA LYS A 122 16.25 14.69 10.80
C LYS A 122 17.64 14.81 11.46
N GLU A 123 17.96 15.96 12.04
CA GLU A 123 19.22 16.23 12.73
C GLU A 123 19.25 15.61 14.14
N THR A 124 18.10 15.53 14.80
CA THR A 124 18.01 15.10 16.21
C THR A 124 17.56 13.65 16.38
N VAL A 125 17.03 13.01 15.33
CA VAL A 125 16.56 11.64 15.42
C VAL A 125 17.71 10.65 15.62
N ASP A 126 17.49 9.73 16.56
CA ASP A 126 18.25 8.49 16.69
C ASP A 126 17.52 7.37 15.95
N VAL A 127 18.04 6.97 14.78
CA VAL A 127 17.46 5.90 13.96
C VAL A 127 17.54 4.55 14.69
N ASP A 128 18.60 4.31 15.48
CA ASP A 128 18.76 3.06 16.24
C ASP A 128 17.68 2.94 17.31
N ALA A 129 17.38 4.04 18.01
CA ALA A 129 16.27 4.07 18.96
C ALA A 129 14.92 3.82 18.29
N VAL A 130 14.69 4.29 17.06
CA VAL A 130 13.44 4.05 16.33
C VAL A 130 13.30 2.58 15.93
N VAL A 131 14.33 1.99 15.33
CA VAL A 131 14.26 0.59 14.86
C VAL A 131 14.38 -0.41 16.01
N GLY A 132 15.00 -0.02 17.13
CA GLY A 132 15.13 -0.85 18.33
C GLY A 132 13.79 -1.13 19.03
N ARG A 133 12.71 -0.43 18.66
CA ARG A 133 11.34 -0.67 19.14
C ARG A 133 10.60 -1.76 18.38
N ILE A 134 11.23 -2.34 17.35
CA ILE A 134 10.70 -3.49 16.60
C ILE A 134 11.27 -4.78 17.16
N GLU A 135 10.38 -5.57 17.75
CA GLU A 135 10.67 -6.90 18.26
C GLU A 135 10.23 -7.97 17.24
N GLU A 136 10.97 -9.07 17.21
CA GLU A 136 10.67 -10.25 16.40
C GLU A 136 10.03 -11.31 17.29
N GLU A 137 8.79 -11.67 16.99
CA GLU A 137 8.03 -12.70 17.68
C GLU A 137 7.88 -13.94 16.78
N PRO A 138 8.07 -15.16 17.34
CA PRO A 138 7.62 -16.37 16.66
C PRO A 138 6.09 -16.38 16.58
N VAL A 139 5.55 -16.93 15.50
CA VAL A 139 4.11 -17.21 15.34
C VAL A 139 3.86 -18.71 15.26
N ASP A 140 2.59 -19.11 15.30
CA ASP A 140 2.19 -20.52 15.27
C ASP A 140 2.73 -21.25 14.04
N ASP A 141 2.85 -20.55 12.90
CA ASP A 141 3.53 -21.07 11.71
C ASP A 141 5.04 -20.79 11.77
N PRO A 142 5.91 -21.80 11.92
CA PRO A 142 7.35 -21.61 12.02
C PRO A 142 7.98 -21.09 10.72
N SER A 143 7.26 -21.07 9.60
CA SER A 143 7.71 -20.46 8.35
C SER A 143 7.55 -18.94 8.32
N ASN A 144 6.84 -18.37 9.30
CA ASN A 144 6.59 -16.94 9.41
C ASN A 144 7.38 -16.30 10.57
N ILE A 145 7.53 -14.97 10.49
CA ILE A 145 8.05 -14.09 11.53
C ILE A 145 7.05 -12.94 11.68
N LYS A 146 6.76 -12.57 12.92
CA LYS A 146 5.95 -11.38 13.22
C LYS A 146 6.82 -10.30 13.83
N PHE A 147 6.78 -9.13 13.21
CA PHE A 147 7.39 -7.93 13.74
C PHE A 147 6.34 -7.15 14.50
N VAL A 148 6.64 -6.80 15.75
CA VAL A 148 5.74 -6.00 16.60
C VAL A 148 6.43 -4.74 17.08
N HIS A 149 5.64 -3.69 17.25
CA HIS A 149 6.10 -2.47 17.88
C HIS A 149 5.76 -2.48 19.38
N ASP A 150 6.74 -2.14 20.23
CA ASP A 150 6.65 -2.22 21.70
C ASP A 150 5.41 -1.55 22.33
N SER A 151 4.91 -0.47 21.73
CA SER A 151 3.87 0.35 22.34
C SER A 151 2.44 -0.14 22.11
N ASP A 152 2.20 -0.97 21.10
CA ASP A 152 0.87 -1.53 20.84
C ASP A 152 0.94 -2.83 20.01
N PRO A 153 1.55 -3.92 20.52
CA PRO A 153 1.82 -5.15 19.75
C PRO A 153 0.58 -5.82 19.12
N GLU A 154 -0.62 -5.50 19.63
CA GLU A 154 -1.91 -6.00 19.09
C GLU A 154 -2.29 -5.35 17.76
N TYR A 155 -1.99 -4.06 17.58
CA TYR A 155 -2.41 -3.26 16.41
C TYR A 155 -1.24 -2.82 15.54
N LEU A 156 -0.03 -2.80 16.10
CA LEU A 156 1.18 -2.41 15.41
C LEU A 156 2.04 -3.65 15.17
N SER A 157 1.60 -4.48 14.23
CA SER A 157 2.32 -5.69 13.84
C SER A 157 2.27 -5.94 12.34
N LEU A 158 3.30 -6.64 11.85
CA LEU A 158 3.43 -7.10 10.49
C LEU A 158 3.99 -8.53 10.50
N GLU A 159 3.24 -9.48 9.95
CA GLU A 159 3.69 -10.86 9.74
C GLU A 159 4.15 -11.05 8.30
N MET A 160 5.24 -11.81 8.11
CA MET A 160 5.72 -12.20 6.79
C MET A 160 6.43 -13.56 6.84
N THR A 161 6.59 -14.19 5.68
CA THR A 161 7.36 -15.44 5.57
C THR A 161 8.85 -15.18 5.78
N LYS A 162 9.57 -16.17 6.31
CA LYS A 162 11.04 -16.13 6.44
C LYS A 162 11.76 -15.97 5.10
N GLU A 163 11.21 -16.59 4.06
CA GLU A 163 11.69 -16.43 2.69
C GLU A 163 11.62 -14.97 2.26
N ARG A 164 10.47 -14.32 2.48
CA ARG A 164 10.29 -12.91 2.12
C ARG A 164 11.21 -11.99 2.92
N TYR A 165 11.36 -12.25 4.22
CA TYR A 165 12.32 -11.52 5.04
C TYR A 165 13.75 -11.62 4.45
N GLN A 166 14.19 -12.83 4.10
CA GLN A 166 15.52 -13.04 3.52
C GLN A 166 15.68 -12.35 2.17
N GLU A 167 14.67 -12.41 1.29
CA GLU A 167 14.67 -11.68 0.01
C GLU A 167 14.87 -10.18 0.21
N MET A 168 14.15 -9.58 1.16
CA MET A 168 14.23 -8.15 1.43
C MET A 168 15.60 -7.75 1.97
N ILE A 169 16.17 -8.52 2.90
CA ILE A 169 17.53 -8.30 3.40
C ILE A 169 18.54 -8.38 2.25
N THR A 170 18.49 -9.44 1.44
CA THR A 170 19.39 -9.61 0.28
C THR A 170 19.25 -8.49 -0.75
N SER A 171 18.02 -7.99 -0.99
CA SER A 171 17.81 -6.83 -1.86
C SER A 171 18.47 -5.58 -1.29
N ALA A 172 18.31 -5.31 0.00
CA ALA A 172 18.95 -4.17 0.65
C ALA A 172 20.48 -4.28 0.62
N GLU A 173 21.04 -5.45 0.92
CA GLU A 173 22.49 -5.67 0.81
C GLU A 173 23.01 -5.43 -0.61
N THR A 174 22.29 -5.92 -1.62
CA THR A 174 22.65 -5.73 -3.03
C THR A 174 22.63 -4.25 -3.41
N PHE A 175 21.62 -3.50 -2.98
CA PHE A 175 21.55 -2.07 -3.19
C PHE A 175 22.74 -1.34 -2.53
N LEU A 176 23.02 -1.64 -1.26
CA LEU A 176 24.14 -1.04 -0.52
C LEU A 176 25.49 -1.32 -1.19
N LYS A 177 25.72 -2.57 -1.62
CA LYS A 177 26.93 -2.98 -2.34
C LYS A 177 27.08 -2.23 -3.67
N THR A 178 26.04 -2.26 -4.48
CA THR A 178 26.11 -1.79 -5.88
C THR A 178 26.02 -0.28 -6.03
N ARG A 179 25.33 0.42 -5.13
CA ARG A 179 25.06 1.86 -5.25
C ARG A 179 25.84 2.73 -4.29
N LEU A 180 26.23 2.20 -3.13
CA LEU A 180 26.88 2.98 -2.07
C LEU A 180 28.32 2.56 -1.79
N ASN A 181 28.80 1.47 -2.40
CA ASN A 181 30.15 0.93 -2.18
C ASN A 181 30.49 0.79 -0.68
N VAL A 182 29.53 0.31 0.11
CA VAL A 182 29.68 0.07 1.55
C VAL A 182 30.61 -1.13 1.76
N GLU A 183 31.47 -1.06 2.78
CA GLU A 183 32.32 -2.17 3.22
C GLU A 183 31.50 -3.39 3.63
N ASP A 184 31.96 -4.60 3.30
CA ASP A 184 31.24 -5.86 3.55
C ASP A 184 30.87 -6.05 5.03
N SER A 185 31.69 -5.57 5.97
CA SER A 185 31.40 -5.66 7.42
C SER A 185 30.19 -4.84 7.86
N ASP A 186 29.87 -3.76 7.15
CA ASP A 186 28.83 -2.79 7.53
C ASP A 186 27.52 -3.00 6.79
N ILE A 187 27.53 -3.84 5.74
CA ILE A 187 26.38 -4.03 4.84
C ILE A 187 25.20 -4.68 5.55
N LEU A 188 25.40 -5.82 6.22
CA LEU A 188 24.30 -6.53 6.88
C LEU A 188 23.65 -5.70 8.02
N PRO A 189 24.42 -5.05 8.93
CA PRO A 189 23.84 -4.17 9.93
C PRO A 189 23.02 -3.01 9.32
N ARG A 190 23.52 -2.37 8.26
CA ARG A 190 22.80 -1.29 7.57
C ARG A 190 21.56 -1.79 6.84
N ALA A 191 21.64 -2.93 6.16
CA ALA A 191 20.50 -3.58 5.49
C ALA A 191 19.39 -3.93 6.49
N THR A 192 19.76 -4.49 7.64
CA THR A 192 18.83 -4.80 8.73
C THR A 192 18.17 -3.54 9.28
N LYS A 193 18.94 -2.47 9.48
CA LYS A 193 18.42 -1.17 9.93
C LYS A 193 17.41 -0.57 8.93
N LEU A 194 17.72 -0.60 7.64
CA LEU A 194 16.83 -0.17 6.57
C LEU A 194 15.53 -0.97 6.56
N PHE A 195 15.65 -2.29 6.62
CA PHE A 195 14.51 -3.20 6.70
C PHE A 195 13.61 -2.85 7.90
N LYS A 196 14.18 -2.77 9.11
CA LYS A 196 13.40 -2.45 10.33
C LYS A 196 12.77 -1.07 10.27
N LEU A 197 13.43 -0.08 9.68
CA LEU A 197 12.83 1.24 9.46
C LEU A 197 11.61 1.16 8.52
N CYS A 198 11.70 0.40 7.42
CA CYS A 198 10.56 0.13 6.56
C CYS A 198 9.43 -0.60 7.30
N VAL A 199 9.77 -1.58 8.16
CA VAL A 199 8.78 -2.27 9.00
C VAL A 199 8.04 -1.27 9.90
N VAL A 200 8.72 -0.36 10.61
CA VAL A 200 8.05 0.66 11.44
C VAL A 200 7.11 1.52 10.59
N CYS A 201 7.57 2.00 9.43
CA CYS A 201 6.76 2.81 8.53
C CYS A 201 5.48 2.10 8.09
N TYR A 202 5.58 0.82 7.70
CA TYR A 202 4.44 0.05 7.23
C TYR A 202 3.53 -0.45 8.34
N ILE A 203 4.05 -0.74 9.53
CA ILE A 203 3.23 -1.02 10.71
C ILE A 203 2.38 0.22 11.06
N MET A 204 2.92 1.44 10.92
CA MET A 204 2.16 2.68 11.11
C MET A 204 1.15 2.94 9.99
N ALA A 205 1.51 2.62 8.76
CA ALA A 205 0.61 2.69 7.60
C ALA A 205 -0.49 1.63 7.67
N SER A 206 -0.25 0.51 8.34
CA SER A 206 -1.11 -0.65 8.30
C SER A 206 -2.48 -0.32 8.90
N SER A 207 -3.44 -0.17 8.00
CA SER A 207 -4.86 -0.26 8.31
C SER A 207 -5.38 -1.57 7.72
N PRO A 208 -6.38 -2.23 8.34
CA PRO A 208 -7.26 -3.22 7.71
C PRO A 208 -8.07 -2.67 6.52
N LEU A 209 -7.61 -1.62 5.85
CA LEU A 209 -8.10 -1.15 4.55
C LEU A 209 -7.05 -1.28 3.44
N TYR A 210 -5.82 -1.73 3.75
CA TYR A 210 -4.81 -2.10 2.76
C TYR A 210 -4.96 -3.57 2.35
N TRP A 211 -6.19 -3.93 2.03
CA TRP A 211 -6.52 -5.26 1.56
C TRP A 211 -6.21 -5.35 0.06
N GLY A 212 -5.23 -6.18 -0.27
CA GLY A 212 -4.98 -6.62 -1.64
C GLY A 212 -5.62 -7.97 -1.90
N PHE A 213 -5.61 -8.42 -3.14
CA PHE A 213 -5.94 -9.81 -3.45
C PHE A 213 -4.77 -10.73 -3.12
N GLY A 214 -5.02 -12.02 -2.95
CA GLY A 214 -3.95 -12.97 -2.64
C GLY A 214 -2.89 -13.07 -3.74
N PRO A 215 -1.68 -13.54 -3.41
CA PRO A 215 -0.59 -13.71 -4.39
C PRO A 215 -1.00 -14.49 -5.64
N LYS A 216 -1.88 -15.49 -5.53
CA LYS A 216 -2.36 -16.28 -6.68
C LYS A 216 -3.14 -15.44 -7.69
N VAL A 217 -3.91 -14.45 -7.22
CA VAL A 217 -4.63 -13.53 -8.10
C VAL A 217 -3.61 -12.74 -8.93
N TYR A 218 -2.61 -12.13 -8.29
CA TYR A 218 -1.57 -11.39 -9.01
C TYR A 218 -0.69 -12.28 -9.90
N GLN A 219 -0.37 -13.51 -9.48
CA GLN A 219 0.34 -14.49 -10.32
C GLN A 219 -0.48 -14.86 -11.56
N PHE A 220 -1.80 -15.01 -11.42
CA PHE A 220 -2.70 -15.23 -12.55
C PHE A 220 -2.66 -14.03 -13.49
N VAL A 221 -2.84 -12.80 -12.98
CA VAL A 221 -2.80 -11.61 -13.85
C VAL A 221 -1.43 -11.45 -14.52
N GLY A 222 -0.34 -11.72 -13.81
CA GLY A 222 1.01 -11.70 -14.38
C GLY A 222 1.20 -12.68 -15.54
N SER A 223 0.74 -13.92 -15.37
CA SER A 223 0.94 -14.98 -16.37
C SER A 223 -0.09 -15.00 -17.50
N GLN A 224 -1.37 -14.71 -17.21
CA GLN A 224 -2.47 -14.85 -18.16
C GLN A 224 -2.86 -13.53 -18.82
N LEU A 225 -2.63 -12.40 -18.16
CA LEU A 225 -2.94 -11.07 -18.67
C LEU A 225 -1.68 -10.24 -18.96
N ASN A 226 -0.49 -10.84 -18.86
CA ASN A 226 0.81 -10.18 -19.05
C ASN A 226 0.95 -8.91 -18.18
N ALA A 227 0.54 -8.99 -16.91
CA ALA A 227 0.78 -7.90 -15.99
C ALA A 227 2.25 -7.81 -15.60
N GLN A 228 2.82 -6.61 -15.76
CA GLN A 228 4.24 -6.35 -15.51
C GLN A 228 4.47 -5.44 -14.30
N LEU A 229 3.45 -4.70 -13.86
CA LEU A 229 3.56 -3.69 -12.81
C LEU A 229 2.35 -3.70 -11.86
N GLU A 230 2.62 -3.73 -10.56
CA GLU A 230 1.66 -3.38 -9.50
C GLU A 230 1.80 -1.90 -9.14
N GLY A 231 0.81 -1.08 -9.45
CA GLY A 231 0.89 0.36 -9.16
C GLY A 231 0.65 0.75 -7.69
N TYR A 232 0.17 -0.17 -6.85
CA TYR A 232 -0.04 0.11 -5.43
C TYR A 232 0.32 -1.13 -4.61
N ALA A 233 1.57 -1.19 -4.16
CA ALA A 233 2.07 -2.26 -3.32
C ALA A 233 3.12 -1.71 -2.34
N SER A 234 3.86 -2.63 -1.75
CA SER A 234 4.94 -2.41 -0.80
C SER A 234 5.98 -3.52 -0.96
N PRO A 235 7.18 -3.33 -0.40
CA PRO A 235 8.15 -4.41 -0.25
C PRO A 235 7.59 -5.65 0.46
N PHE A 236 6.48 -5.53 1.21
CA PHE A 236 5.91 -6.62 1.99
C PHE A 236 4.78 -7.37 1.29
N ASN A 237 4.13 -6.79 0.27
CA ASN A 237 2.92 -7.37 -0.32
C ASN A 237 2.93 -7.46 -1.86
N HIS A 238 3.97 -6.98 -2.54
CA HIS A 238 4.04 -7.12 -3.99
C HIS A 238 4.21 -8.58 -4.41
N THR A 239 3.62 -8.95 -5.55
CA THR A 239 3.71 -10.28 -6.16
C THR A 239 4.39 -10.22 -7.53
N LEU A 240 4.14 -9.18 -8.31
CA LEU A 240 4.82 -8.91 -9.58
C LEU A 240 6.25 -8.41 -9.35
N ASN A 241 7.09 -8.56 -10.37
CA ASN A 241 8.51 -8.20 -10.30
C ASN A 241 8.75 -6.69 -10.20
N ARG A 242 7.82 -5.88 -10.71
CA ARG A 242 7.83 -4.43 -10.59
C ARG A 242 6.63 -4.00 -9.80
N TYR A 243 6.86 -3.05 -8.91
CA TYR A 243 5.81 -2.46 -8.12
C TYR A 243 6.10 -0.99 -7.82
N CYS A 244 5.06 -0.27 -7.47
CA CYS A 244 5.11 1.08 -6.96
C CYS A 244 4.67 1.10 -5.50
N SER A 245 5.23 2.01 -4.72
CA SER A 245 4.94 2.16 -3.30
C SER A 245 5.02 3.63 -2.86
N PRO A 246 4.44 4.00 -1.70
CA PRO A 246 4.39 5.39 -1.26
C PRO A 246 5.71 5.92 -0.66
N PHE A 247 6.62 5.06 -0.18
CA PHE A 247 7.87 5.48 0.45
C PHE A 247 9.03 5.41 -0.54
N SER A 248 9.81 6.49 -0.69
CA SER A 248 11.00 6.48 -1.55
C SER A 248 12.07 5.51 -1.05
N LEU A 249 12.10 5.24 0.26
CA LEU A 249 12.99 4.25 0.87
C LEU A 249 12.78 2.84 0.26
N ASP A 250 11.59 2.55 -0.26
CA ASP A 250 11.28 1.25 -0.83
C ASP A 250 12.00 0.96 -2.16
N MET A 251 12.62 1.97 -2.78
CA MET A 251 13.43 1.77 -3.99
C MET A 251 14.62 0.83 -3.73
N VAL A 252 15.10 0.75 -2.48
CA VAL A 252 16.11 -0.23 -2.02
C VAL A 252 15.63 -1.67 -2.21
N PHE A 253 14.32 -1.90 -2.19
CA PHE A 253 13.68 -3.19 -2.38
C PHE A 253 13.05 -3.35 -3.78
N GLY A 254 13.46 -2.52 -4.75
CA GLY A 254 13.02 -2.63 -6.14
C GLY A 254 11.72 -1.89 -6.49
N SER A 255 11.20 -1.04 -5.59
CA SER A 255 10.08 -0.15 -5.93
C SER A 255 10.48 0.85 -7.02
N LEU A 256 9.55 1.17 -7.92
CA LEU A 256 9.67 2.28 -8.87
C LEU A 256 9.32 3.64 -8.23
N GLY A 257 9.15 3.67 -6.91
CA GLY A 257 8.58 4.81 -6.19
C GLY A 257 7.07 4.86 -6.41
N THR A 258 6.50 6.06 -6.39
CA THR A 258 5.05 6.22 -6.49
C THR A 258 4.53 6.02 -7.92
N VAL A 259 3.33 5.45 -8.07
CA VAL A 259 2.76 5.17 -9.40
C VAL A 259 2.59 6.38 -10.29
N TYR A 260 2.59 7.58 -9.70
CA TYR A 260 2.41 8.87 -10.37
C TYR A 260 3.74 9.50 -10.82
N GLY A 261 4.88 8.87 -10.51
CA GLY A 261 6.21 9.39 -10.87
C GLY A 261 6.58 9.13 -12.33
N ALA A 262 7.58 9.87 -12.82
CA ALA A 262 8.21 9.63 -14.12
C ALA A 262 8.76 8.20 -14.30
N PRO A 263 9.35 7.53 -13.28
CA PRO A 263 9.91 6.19 -13.44
C PRO A 263 8.91 5.13 -13.97
N VAL A 264 7.62 5.29 -13.70
CA VAL A 264 6.58 4.38 -14.24
C VAL A 264 6.42 4.53 -15.74
N ILE A 265 6.40 5.76 -16.24
CA ILE A 265 6.27 6.04 -17.68
C ILE A 265 7.52 5.53 -18.41
N GLU A 266 8.69 5.70 -17.80
CA GLU A 266 9.96 5.18 -18.31
C GLU A 266 9.96 3.65 -18.38
N GLU A 267 9.53 2.97 -17.32
CA GLU A 267 9.45 1.50 -17.32
C GLU A 267 8.44 0.99 -18.36
N VAL A 268 7.27 1.64 -18.51
CA VAL A 268 6.30 1.30 -19.56
C VAL A 268 6.93 1.44 -20.96
N ARG A 269 7.62 2.54 -21.23
CA ARG A 269 8.31 2.78 -22.51
C ARG A 269 9.45 1.80 -22.77
N LYS A 270 10.09 1.29 -21.71
CA LYS A 270 11.14 0.27 -21.81
C LYS A 270 10.56 -1.11 -22.11
N VAL A 271 9.42 -1.47 -21.52
CA VAL A 271 8.82 -2.81 -21.67
C VAL A 271 8.08 -2.95 -22.99
N LEU A 272 7.33 -1.94 -23.43
CA LEU A 272 6.47 -2.00 -24.63
C LEU A 272 7.17 -2.50 -25.91
N PRO A 273 8.41 -2.09 -26.24
CA PRO A 273 9.12 -2.58 -27.43
C PRO A 273 9.58 -4.04 -27.33
N THR A 274 9.58 -4.63 -26.14
CA THR A 274 10.01 -6.02 -25.90
C THR A 274 8.87 -7.02 -26.02
N LEU A 275 7.64 -6.54 -26.18
CA LEU A 275 6.44 -7.35 -26.36
C LEU A 275 6.25 -7.69 -27.83
N GLU A 276 5.64 -8.86 -28.09
CA GLU A 276 5.16 -9.22 -29.42
C GLU A 276 4.11 -8.21 -29.92
N ALA A 277 3.95 -8.09 -31.24
CA ALA A 277 3.15 -7.03 -31.87
C ALA A 277 1.74 -6.86 -31.28
N ASP A 278 1.05 -7.97 -30.99
CA ASP A 278 -0.33 -7.97 -30.49
C ASP A 278 -0.44 -8.28 -28.98
N GLN A 279 0.69 -8.42 -28.28
CA GLN A 279 0.70 -8.76 -26.87
C GLN A 279 0.39 -7.52 -26.01
N PRO A 280 -0.64 -7.57 -25.15
CA PRO A 280 -0.98 -6.44 -24.29
C PRO A 280 0.04 -6.27 -23.16
N LEU A 281 0.27 -5.04 -22.71
CA LEU A 281 0.97 -4.73 -21.47
C LEU A 281 -0.06 -4.42 -20.39
N THR A 282 -0.17 -5.26 -19.36
CA THR A 282 -1.11 -4.98 -18.26
C THR A 282 -0.42 -4.33 -17.06
N LEU A 283 -1.07 -3.31 -16.50
CA LEU A 283 -0.71 -2.70 -15.23
C LEU A 283 -1.86 -2.93 -14.25
N VAL A 284 -1.56 -3.34 -13.01
CA VAL A 284 -2.59 -3.60 -11.99
C VAL A 284 -2.59 -2.49 -10.96
N LEU A 285 -3.73 -1.83 -10.79
CA LEU A 285 -3.92 -0.72 -9.87
C LEU A 285 -4.96 -1.08 -8.79
N ASN A 286 -4.52 -1.32 -7.56
CA ASN A 286 -5.40 -1.47 -6.40
C ASN A 286 -5.17 -0.30 -5.43
N PRO A 287 -5.67 0.92 -5.75
CA PRO A 287 -5.40 2.11 -4.95
C PRO A 287 -5.94 1.96 -3.53
N PRO A 288 -5.29 2.59 -2.52
CA PRO A 288 -5.85 2.67 -1.19
C PRO A 288 -7.21 3.39 -1.22
N TYR A 289 -8.12 3.00 -0.33
CA TYR A 289 -9.51 3.47 -0.35
C TYR A 289 -9.66 4.87 0.28
N LEU A 290 -8.93 5.81 -0.30
CA LEU A 290 -8.93 7.23 -0.03
C LEU A 290 -9.51 7.94 -1.24
N GLU A 291 -10.50 8.80 -1.02
CA GLU A 291 -11.20 9.52 -2.10
C GLU A 291 -10.23 10.26 -3.03
N SER A 292 -9.22 10.94 -2.46
CA SER A 292 -8.18 11.62 -3.22
C SER A 292 -7.32 10.67 -4.04
N GLU A 293 -7.02 9.47 -3.53
CA GLU A 293 -6.22 8.48 -4.27
C GLU A 293 -7.05 7.80 -5.35
N LEU A 294 -8.33 7.55 -5.13
CA LEU A 294 -9.24 7.06 -6.17
C LEU A 294 -9.35 8.06 -7.33
N MET A 295 -9.47 9.36 -7.02
CA MET A 295 -9.50 10.42 -8.02
C MET A 295 -8.18 10.52 -8.79
N ASN A 296 -7.05 10.54 -8.08
CA ASN A 296 -5.73 10.57 -8.71
C ASN A 296 -5.50 9.31 -9.58
N CYS A 297 -5.92 8.15 -9.10
CA CYS A 297 -5.87 6.89 -9.86
C CYS A 297 -6.65 7.01 -11.18
N ALA A 298 -7.84 7.63 -11.18
CA ALA A 298 -8.61 7.87 -12.39
C ALA A 298 -7.82 8.67 -13.45
N HIS A 299 -7.16 9.76 -13.03
CA HIS A 299 -6.31 10.54 -13.92
C HIS A 299 -5.12 9.73 -14.44
N ARG A 300 -4.48 8.95 -13.57
CA ARG A 300 -3.32 8.13 -13.93
C ARG A 300 -3.69 6.99 -14.88
N VAL A 301 -4.85 6.37 -14.72
CA VAL A 301 -5.39 5.38 -15.67
C VAL A 301 -5.51 6.01 -17.05
N ALA A 302 -6.13 7.19 -17.16
CA ALA A 302 -6.32 7.88 -18.44
C ALA A 302 -4.98 8.23 -19.13
N GLU A 303 -4.00 8.69 -18.35
CA GLU A 303 -2.65 8.95 -18.87
C GLU A 303 -1.98 7.67 -19.39
N LEU A 304 -2.02 6.58 -18.61
CA LEU A 304 -1.35 5.32 -18.96
C LEU A 304 -1.95 4.67 -20.21
N VAL A 305 -3.27 4.62 -20.35
CA VAL A 305 -3.92 4.00 -21.53
C VAL A 305 -3.73 4.83 -22.81
N ASP A 306 -3.45 6.13 -22.70
CA ASP A 306 -3.22 6.97 -23.88
C ASP A 306 -1.82 6.77 -24.48
N LEU A 307 -0.86 6.24 -23.72
CA LEU A 307 0.52 6.05 -24.19
C LEU A 307 0.64 5.09 -25.39
N ASP A 308 -0.12 3.98 -25.41
CA ASP A 308 -0.08 2.95 -26.47
C ASP A 308 -1.38 2.13 -26.46
N ALA A 309 -1.89 1.75 -27.62
CA ALA A 309 -3.13 0.97 -27.75
C ALA A 309 -3.05 -0.44 -27.14
N ARG A 310 -1.84 -0.97 -26.93
CA ARG A 310 -1.58 -2.28 -26.30
C ARG A 310 -1.62 -2.22 -24.77
N ILE A 311 -1.64 -1.03 -24.17
CA ILE A 311 -1.71 -0.92 -22.72
C ILE A 311 -3.11 -1.32 -22.23
N ARG A 312 -3.11 -2.08 -21.13
CA ARG A 312 -4.26 -2.41 -20.32
C ARG A 312 -4.02 -1.93 -18.91
N VAL A 313 -5.02 -1.32 -18.31
CA VAL A 313 -4.98 -1.00 -16.88
C VAL A 313 -6.10 -1.77 -16.20
N LEU A 314 -5.74 -2.70 -15.33
CA LEU A 314 -6.66 -3.45 -14.50
C LEU A 314 -6.75 -2.75 -13.14
N CYS A 315 -7.84 -2.03 -12.88
CA CYS A 315 -8.06 -1.36 -11.61
C CYS A 315 -9.04 -2.15 -10.74
N ILE A 316 -8.71 -2.36 -9.46
CA ILE A 316 -9.59 -2.99 -8.50
C ILE A 316 -9.89 -2.00 -7.37
N VAL A 317 -11.16 -1.72 -7.17
CA VAL A 317 -11.62 -0.63 -6.28
C VAL A 317 -12.87 -1.04 -5.50
N PRO A 318 -13.19 -0.39 -4.37
CA PRO A 318 -14.39 -0.74 -3.62
C PRO A 318 -15.64 -0.34 -4.41
N GLN A 319 -16.75 -1.04 -4.19
CA GLN A 319 -18.07 -0.70 -4.71
C GLN A 319 -18.67 0.49 -3.93
N TRP A 320 -18.05 1.66 -4.05
CA TRP A 320 -18.52 2.92 -3.50
C TRP A 320 -19.09 3.77 -4.63
N ASP A 321 -20.24 3.34 -5.17
CA ASP A 321 -20.79 3.90 -6.42
C ASP A 321 -21.04 5.43 -6.36
N ASP A 322 -21.20 5.99 -5.16
CA ASP A 322 -21.40 7.43 -4.95
C ASP A 322 -20.12 8.26 -4.82
N ALA A 323 -18.97 7.61 -4.57
CA ALA A 323 -17.68 8.27 -4.38
C ALA A 323 -17.23 8.94 -5.70
N PRO A 324 -16.89 10.25 -5.69
CA PRO A 324 -16.41 10.96 -6.87
C PRO A 324 -15.29 10.26 -7.65
N GLY A 325 -14.30 9.68 -6.97
CA GLY A 325 -13.20 8.93 -7.58
C GLY A 325 -13.64 7.66 -8.27
N ILE A 326 -14.65 6.95 -7.73
CA ILE A 326 -15.26 5.79 -8.38
C ILE A 326 -16.06 6.23 -9.61
N LYS A 327 -16.82 7.32 -9.52
CA LYS A 327 -17.53 7.90 -10.67
C LYS A 327 -16.55 8.30 -11.79
N ALA A 328 -15.43 8.89 -11.42
CA ALA A 328 -14.36 9.27 -12.34
C ALA A 328 -13.71 8.05 -13.01
N LEU A 329 -13.34 7.02 -12.23
CA LEU A 329 -12.81 5.75 -12.76
C LEU A 329 -13.79 5.09 -13.71
N ARG A 330 -15.07 5.03 -13.35
CA ARG A 330 -16.12 4.49 -14.23
C ARG A 330 -16.38 5.37 -15.46
N GLY A 331 -15.61 6.45 -15.67
CA GLY A 331 -15.58 7.21 -16.91
C GLY A 331 -16.94 7.75 -17.33
N ARG A 332 -17.89 7.92 -16.41
CA ARG A 332 -19.24 8.35 -16.76
C ARG A 332 -19.22 9.86 -17.02
N ASP A 333 -19.66 10.26 -18.21
CA ASP A 333 -19.99 11.66 -18.45
C ASP A 333 -21.23 12.09 -17.63
N GLU A 334 -21.59 13.38 -17.70
CA GLU A 334 -22.75 13.93 -17.00
C GLU A 334 -24.09 13.26 -17.39
N ALA A 335 -24.13 12.58 -18.55
CA ALA A 335 -25.27 11.80 -19.03
C ALA A 335 -25.20 10.31 -18.63
N GLY A 336 -24.17 9.90 -17.87
CA GLY A 336 -23.98 8.54 -17.40
C GLY A 336 -23.36 7.57 -18.41
N LYS A 337 -22.91 8.04 -19.60
CA LYS A 337 -22.25 7.21 -20.62
C LYS A 337 -20.77 7.04 -20.34
N LEU A 338 -20.27 5.84 -20.62
CA LEU A 338 -18.86 5.51 -20.51
C LEU A 338 -18.03 6.27 -21.55
N LYS A 339 -17.07 7.09 -21.10
CA LYS A 339 -15.94 7.55 -21.91
C LYS A 339 -15.24 6.31 -22.43
N GLY A 340 -15.03 6.25 -23.75
CA GLY A 340 -14.69 5.05 -24.53
C GLY A 340 -13.34 4.39 -24.25
N VAL A 341 -12.86 4.39 -23.01
CA VAL A 341 -11.65 3.71 -22.55
C VAL A 341 -11.94 2.58 -21.55
N LEU A 342 -13.10 2.57 -20.88
CA LEU A 342 -13.47 1.45 -20.01
C LEU A 342 -14.01 0.30 -20.88
N ALA A 343 -13.33 -0.84 -20.84
CA ALA A 343 -13.64 -2.00 -21.64
C ALA A 343 -14.46 -3.06 -20.89
N GLU A 344 -14.26 -3.19 -19.57
CA GLU A 344 -15.05 -4.06 -18.67
C GLU A 344 -15.28 -3.45 -17.29
N ASP A 345 -16.47 -3.68 -16.72
CA ASP A 345 -16.85 -3.35 -15.33
C ASP A 345 -17.50 -4.62 -14.71
N ARG A 346 -16.72 -5.36 -13.93
CA ARG A 346 -17.16 -6.58 -13.22
C ARG A 346 -17.38 -6.29 -11.75
N LEU A 347 -18.56 -6.63 -11.23
CA LEU A 347 -18.88 -6.51 -9.82
C LEU A 347 -18.59 -7.82 -9.09
N LEU A 348 -17.80 -7.72 -8.02
CA LEU A 348 -17.63 -8.77 -7.02
C LEU A 348 -18.52 -8.42 -5.83
N GLY A 349 -19.55 -9.21 -5.60
CA GLY A 349 -20.51 -8.92 -4.54
C GLY A 349 -19.87 -8.94 -3.15
N LYS A 350 -20.58 -8.32 -2.21
CA LYS A 350 -20.25 -8.38 -0.79
C LYS A 350 -20.26 -9.85 -0.33
N TYR A 351 -19.20 -10.28 0.34
CA TYR A 351 -19.00 -11.65 0.79
C TYR A 351 -18.82 -12.70 -0.32
N GLU A 352 -18.65 -12.29 -1.58
CA GLU A 352 -18.46 -13.21 -2.71
C GLU A 352 -16.99 -13.43 -3.06
N HIS A 353 -16.06 -12.70 -2.45
CA HIS A 353 -14.65 -12.72 -2.81
C HIS A 353 -13.76 -12.57 -1.58
N TYR A 354 -12.48 -12.90 -1.76
CA TYR A 354 -11.50 -12.87 -0.70
C TYR A 354 -10.42 -11.81 -0.97
N TYR A 355 -10.13 -11.05 0.07
CA TYR A 355 -8.89 -10.28 0.16
C TYR A 355 -7.82 -11.08 0.89
N TRP A 356 -6.61 -10.55 0.90
CA TRP A 356 -5.48 -11.04 1.67
C TRP A 356 -5.12 -10.03 2.76
N ASP A 357 -5.17 -10.50 4.01
CA ASP A 357 -4.66 -9.81 5.17
C ASP A 357 -3.14 -10.03 5.22
N TYR A 358 -2.40 -9.11 4.59
CA TYR A 358 -0.94 -9.13 4.55
C TYR A 358 -0.30 -8.91 5.92
N GLN A 359 -1.04 -8.51 6.95
CA GLN A 359 -0.51 -8.40 8.32
C GLN A 359 -0.52 -9.74 9.05
N LYS A 360 -1.38 -10.67 8.64
CA LYS A 360 -1.57 -12.00 9.24
C LYS A 360 -1.34 -13.13 8.25
N TRP A 361 -0.79 -12.76 7.09
CA TRP A 361 -0.54 -13.62 5.94
C TRP A 361 -1.67 -14.61 5.64
N ARG A 362 -2.92 -14.12 5.62
CA ARG A 362 -4.08 -15.00 5.47
C ARG A 362 -5.21 -14.36 4.66
N PRO A 363 -6.02 -15.18 4.00
CA PRO A 363 -7.20 -14.70 3.30
C PRO A 363 -8.30 -14.28 4.27
N ILE A 364 -9.09 -13.29 3.85
CA ILE A 364 -10.22 -12.74 4.59
C ILE A 364 -11.39 -12.49 3.65
N ASN A 365 -12.59 -12.86 4.07
CA ASN A 365 -13.78 -12.64 3.27
C ASN A 365 -14.11 -11.13 3.19
N ALA A 366 -14.32 -10.61 1.98
CA ALA A 366 -14.59 -9.21 1.73
C ALA A 366 -15.94 -8.78 2.31
N LYS A 367 -15.90 -7.80 3.22
CA LYS A 367 -17.10 -7.28 3.90
C LYS A 367 -17.86 -6.21 3.11
N PHE A 368 -17.40 -5.87 1.92
CA PHE A 368 -18.04 -4.94 0.98
C PHE A 368 -17.81 -5.46 -0.44
N GLY A 369 -18.59 -4.98 -1.40
CA GLY A 369 -18.39 -5.32 -2.80
C GLY A 369 -17.18 -4.61 -3.39
N SER A 370 -16.61 -5.18 -4.44
CA SER A 370 -15.47 -4.63 -5.19
C SER A 370 -15.80 -4.56 -6.67
N ARG A 371 -15.20 -3.63 -7.39
CA ARG A 371 -15.26 -3.54 -8.84
C ARG A 371 -13.91 -3.86 -9.43
N LEU A 372 -13.91 -4.70 -10.45
CA LEU A 372 -12.80 -4.92 -11.35
C LEU A 372 -13.11 -4.15 -12.63
N LEU A 373 -12.28 -3.14 -12.90
CA LEU A 373 -12.42 -2.21 -14.01
C LEU A 373 -11.22 -2.42 -14.94
N LEU A 374 -11.45 -2.81 -16.19
CA LEU A 374 -10.38 -2.98 -17.17
C LEU A 374 -10.48 -1.89 -18.25
N TYR A 375 -9.38 -1.18 -18.44
CA TYR A 375 -9.28 -0.08 -19.40
C TYR A 375 -8.38 -0.43 -20.56
N SER A 376 -8.75 0.04 -21.75
CA SER A 376 -7.96 0.01 -22.98
C SER A 376 -8.17 1.32 -23.74
N LYS A 377 -7.29 1.64 -24.68
CA LYS A 377 -7.35 2.92 -25.41
C LYS A 377 -8.67 3.13 -26.18
N ASP A 378 -9.26 2.06 -26.69
CA ASP A 378 -10.48 2.07 -27.49
C ASP A 378 -11.71 1.50 -26.77
N GLY A 379 -11.57 1.14 -25.48
CA GLY A 379 -12.64 0.55 -24.68
C GLY A 379 -13.06 -0.84 -25.15
N ARG A 380 -12.18 -1.55 -25.87
CA ARG A 380 -12.41 -2.91 -26.35
C ARG A 380 -11.39 -3.88 -25.78
N LEU A 381 -11.84 -5.13 -25.64
CA LEU A 381 -11.03 -6.29 -25.34
C LEU A 381 -11.22 -7.33 -26.42
N ARG A 382 -10.18 -8.11 -26.67
CA ARG A 382 -10.28 -9.35 -27.45
C ARG A 382 -11.04 -10.42 -26.67
N ASP A 383 -11.52 -11.43 -27.38
CA ASP A 383 -12.32 -12.52 -26.77
C ASP A 383 -11.49 -13.34 -25.77
N ASP A 384 -10.20 -13.59 -26.07
CA ASP A 384 -9.27 -14.27 -25.16
C ASP A 384 -9.07 -13.47 -23.87
N GLU A 385 -8.94 -12.14 -23.97
CA GLU A 385 -8.81 -11.27 -22.80
C GLU A 385 -10.08 -11.35 -21.92
N ARG A 386 -11.28 -11.37 -22.51
CA ARG A 386 -12.54 -11.51 -21.75
C ARG A 386 -12.64 -12.85 -21.03
N GLU A 387 -12.26 -13.94 -21.69
CA GLU A 387 -12.21 -15.27 -21.07
C GLU A 387 -11.28 -15.29 -19.85
N ARG A 388 -10.07 -14.72 -19.97
CA ARG A 388 -9.14 -14.60 -18.85
C ARG A 388 -9.67 -13.73 -17.72
N ILE A 389 -10.48 -12.72 -18.01
CA ILE A 389 -11.13 -11.91 -16.97
C ILE A 389 -12.22 -12.71 -16.23
N GLU A 390 -12.98 -13.56 -16.91
CA GLU A 390 -13.93 -14.46 -16.24
C GLU A 390 -13.21 -15.48 -15.34
N GLU A 391 -12.11 -16.07 -15.81
CA GLU A 391 -11.26 -16.95 -15.01
C GLU A 391 -10.69 -16.24 -13.78
N LEU A 392 -10.24 -14.99 -13.94
CA LEU A 392 -9.76 -14.16 -12.84
C LEU A 392 -10.86 -13.89 -11.81
N VAL A 393 -12.06 -13.50 -12.26
CA VAL A 393 -13.21 -13.29 -11.37
C VAL A 393 -13.53 -14.58 -10.62
N ALA A 394 -13.57 -15.72 -11.30
CA ALA A 394 -13.81 -17.01 -10.66
C ALA A 394 -12.73 -17.31 -9.60
N LEU A 395 -11.46 -17.04 -9.89
CA LEU A 395 -10.35 -17.21 -8.95
C LEU A 395 -10.51 -16.32 -7.71
N MET A 396 -10.88 -15.04 -7.88
CA MET A 396 -11.07 -14.11 -6.76
C MET A 396 -12.23 -14.51 -5.83
N LYS A 397 -13.17 -15.33 -6.32
CA LYS A 397 -14.30 -15.87 -5.55
C LYS A 397 -14.01 -17.17 -4.81
N LYS A 398 -12.93 -17.89 -5.14
CA LYS A 398 -12.59 -19.17 -4.52
C LYS A 398 -12.18 -18.99 -3.06
N THR A 399 -12.57 -19.96 -2.24
CA THR A 399 -12.09 -19.99 -0.86
C THR A 399 -10.65 -20.51 -0.81
N PRO A 400 -9.89 -20.16 0.23
CA PRO A 400 -8.53 -20.67 0.46
C PRO A 400 -8.46 -22.19 0.57
N GLU A 401 -9.49 -22.82 1.13
CA GLU A 401 -9.58 -24.27 1.28
C GLU A 401 -9.83 -24.96 -0.07
N GLU A 402 -10.67 -24.34 -0.92
CA GLU A 402 -10.87 -24.76 -2.31
C GLU A 402 -9.56 -24.62 -3.12
N GLU A 403 -8.73 -23.66 -2.77
CA GLU A 403 -7.43 -23.49 -3.41
C GLU A 403 -6.35 -24.45 -2.88
N ALA A 404 -6.35 -24.77 -1.57
CA ALA A 404 -5.39 -25.70 -0.97
C ALA A 404 -5.61 -27.12 -1.49
N SER A 405 -6.87 -27.52 -1.65
CA SER A 405 -7.26 -28.82 -2.23
C SER A 405 -6.97 -28.93 -3.72
N ALA A 406 -6.96 -27.81 -4.47
CA ALA A 406 -6.56 -27.80 -5.88
C ALA A 406 -5.04 -27.92 -6.10
N ASN A 407 -4.23 -27.67 -5.05
CA ASN A 407 -2.77 -27.54 -5.11
C ASN A 407 -1.97 -28.80 -4.72
N GLU A 408 -2.61 -29.97 -4.59
CA GLU A 408 -1.89 -31.26 -4.53
C GLU A 408 -1.14 -31.58 -5.86
N ARG A 409 -1.26 -30.73 -6.88
CA ARG A 409 -0.32 -30.68 -8.01
C ARG A 409 0.66 -29.54 -7.76
N PRO A 410 1.97 -29.81 -7.57
CA PRO A 410 2.93 -28.76 -7.29
C PRO A 410 2.97 -27.76 -8.44
N LEU A 411 2.58 -26.52 -8.15
CA LEU A 411 2.90 -25.37 -8.99
C LEU A 411 4.42 -25.35 -9.13
N LYS A 412 4.92 -25.63 -10.34
CA LYS A 412 6.35 -25.46 -10.64
C LYS A 412 6.69 -24.03 -10.25
N SER A 413 7.62 -23.87 -9.31
CA SER A 413 8.17 -22.57 -8.98
C SER A 413 8.61 -21.92 -10.29
N VAL A 414 7.93 -20.83 -10.66
CA VAL A 414 8.38 -19.97 -11.73
C VAL A 414 9.66 -19.36 -11.19
N ARG A 415 10.81 -19.97 -11.51
CA ARG A 415 12.11 -19.35 -11.25
C ARG A 415 12.10 -18.03 -12.00
N LEU A 416 11.97 -16.94 -11.26
CA LEU A 416 12.29 -15.61 -11.72
C LEU A 416 13.78 -15.64 -12.08
N THR A 417 14.10 -15.83 -13.36
CA THR A 417 15.46 -15.66 -13.84
C THR A 417 15.82 -14.18 -13.65
N PRO A 418 16.90 -13.85 -12.93
CA PRO A 418 17.41 -12.50 -12.92
C PRO A 418 17.76 -12.15 -14.36
N ARG A 419 17.03 -11.21 -14.97
CA ARG A 419 17.51 -10.60 -16.22
C ARG A 419 18.73 -9.76 -15.85
N ALA A 420 19.86 -10.04 -16.50
CA ALA A 420 21.04 -9.20 -16.43
C ALA A 420 20.65 -7.75 -16.72
N THR A 421 21.03 -6.86 -15.81
CA THR A 421 20.89 -5.40 -15.93
C THR A 421 21.65 -4.86 -17.12
#